data_AF-A0A9P0YT71-F1
#
_entry.id   AF-A0A9P0YT71-F1
#
_cell.length_a   1.000
_cell.length_b   1.000
_cell.length_c   1.000
_cell.angle_alpha   90.00
_cell.angle_beta   90.00
_cell.angle_gamma   90.00
#
_symmetry.space_group_name_H-M   'P 1'
#
loop_
_entity.id
_entity.type
_entity.pdbx_description
1 polymer ?
#
loop_
_entity_poly.entity_id
_entity_poly.type
_entity_poly.pdbx_seq_one_letter_code
_entity_poly.pdbx_strand_id
1 'polypeptide(L)'
;MIRHSVTFIQHDNTLTCICKMFSEVGIFCRHILRIYNVHRVKCIPQVYILSRWTKVAILPNVNLSLTHGTDIMFGKILEDSVWRVQMTRKFNTVLSASVGFPEARRVCEQGYESIKHFLDTQRDASVVDESASRTILDPPRSRSKGQRNTRKRSIVEKQCKIVKARRSKSQNVASNSKAVAQSVGTVNFMVPQGYVLAHPVGGMTYLMHVPGSP
;
A
#
# COMPACT_ATOMS: atom_id res chain seq x y z
N MET A 1 -4.45 8.55 41.22
CA MET A 1 -5.19 9.59 40.48
C MET A 1 -4.29 10.08 39.35
N ILE A 2 -4.61 9.80 38.08
CA ILE A 2 -3.78 10.24 36.95
C ILE A 2 -4.00 11.75 36.77
N ARG A 3 -2.92 12.54 36.92
CA ARG A 3 -2.95 13.98 36.66
C ARG A 3 -2.79 14.22 35.16
N HIS A 4 -3.75 14.91 34.56
CA HIS A 4 -3.67 15.35 33.18
C HIS A 4 -3.33 16.83 33.12
N SER A 5 -2.19 17.15 32.51
CA SER A 5 -1.79 18.53 32.23
C SER A 5 -2.39 19.01 30.91
N VAL A 6 -2.83 20.27 30.88
CA VAL A 6 -3.34 20.97 29.71
C VAL A 6 -2.60 22.29 29.60
N THR A 7 -2.00 22.54 28.43
CA THR A 7 -1.35 23.81 28.11
C THR A 7 -2.32 24.63 27.29
N PHE A 8 -2.63 25.84 27.78
CA PHE A 8 -3.48 26.81 27.09
C PHE A 8 -2.67 28.02 26.66
N ILE A 9 -2.68 28.30 25.36
CA ILE A 9 -2.08 29.49 24.77
C ILE A 9 -3.21 30.48 24.49
N GLN A 10 -3.31 31.51 25.31
CA GLN A 10 -4.43 32.44 25.31
C GLN A 10 -4.52 33.28 24.02
N HIS A 11 -3.38 33.63 23.42
CA HIS A 11 -3.33 34.46 22.19
C HIS A 11 -4.11 33.81 21.02
N ASP A 12 -3.92 32.50 20.82
CA ASP A 12 -4.50 31.76 19.69
C ASP A 12 -5.62 30.80 20.11
N ASN A 13 -6.03 30.84 21.39
CA ASN A 13 -6.92 29.86 22.01
C ASN A 13 -6.51 28.40 21.75
N THR A 14 -5.20 28.15 21.62
CA THR A 14 -4.66 26.82 21.28
C THR A 14 -4.46 26.02 22.56
N LEU A 15 -5.01 24.80 22.57
CA LEU A 15 -4.94 23.84 23.67
C LEU A 15 -4.19 22.56 23.25
N THR A 16 -3.30 22.12 24.12
CA THR A 16 -2.70 20.78 24.04
C THR A 16 -2.85 20.06 25.37
N CYS A 17 -3.10 18.76 25.33
CA CYS A 17 -3.21 17.94 26.54
C CYS A 17 -2.37 16.69 26.40
N ILE A 18 -1.76 16.26 27.51
CA ILE A 18 -0.96 15.03 27.56
C ILE A 18 -1.79 13.77 27.26
N CYS A 19 -3.13 13.88 27.27
CA CYS A 19 -4.04 12.81 26.85
C CYS A 19 -3.86 12.45 25.37
N LYS A 20 -3.27 13.34 24.55
CA LYS A 20 -3.00 13.18 23.10
C LYS A 20 -4.20 12.77 22.23
N MET A 21 -5.41 12.77 22.77
CA MET A 21 -6.64 12.44 22.04
C MET A 21 -6.82 13.27 20.76
N PHE A 22 -6.48 14.56 20.77
CA PHE A 22 -6.61 15.34 19.54
C PHE A 22 -5.56 14.92 18.49
N SER A 23 -4.31 14.67 18.87
CA SER A 23 -3.28 14.21 17.93
C SER A 23 -3.51 12.77 17.44
N GLU A 24 -4.14 11.92 18.25
CA GLU A 24 -4.36 10.50 17.94
C GLU A 24 -5.66 10.26 17.17
N VAL A 25 -6.77 10.87 17.61
CA VAL A 25 -8.11 10.64 17.04
C VAL A 25 -8.76 11.90 16.46
N GLY A 26 -8.14 13.08 16.61
CA GLY A 26 -8.72 14.33 16.11
C GLY A 26 -9.91 14.83 16.92
N ILE A 27 -10.08 14.36 18.16
CA ILE A 27 -11.20 14.71 19.04
C ILE A 27 -10.65 15.31 20.34
N PHE A 28 -11.30 16.35 20.85
CA PHE A 28 -10.96 16.93 22.14
C PHE A 28 -11.25 15.97 23.29
N CYS A 29 -10.27 15.78 24.18
CA CYS A 29 -10.53 15.08 25.43
C CYS A 29 -11.30 15.97 26.41
N ARG A 30 -11.96 15.34 27.40
CA ARG A 30 -12.67 16.03 28.49
C ARG A 30 -11.85 17.15 29.16
N HIS A 31 -10.52 17.00 29.20
CA HIS A 31 -9.62 17.99 29.78
C HIS A 31 -9.57 19.28 28.97
N ILE A 32 -9.41 19.17 27.65
CA ILE A 32 -9.41 20.32 26.73
C ILE A 32 -10.77 21.01 26.78
N LEU A 33 -11.86 20.24 26.72
CA LEU A 33 -13.22 20.78 26.79
C LEU A 33 -13.50 21.56 28.08
N ARG A 34 -13.00 21.07 29.23
CA ARG A 34 -13.13 21.77 30.51
C ARG A 34 -12.42 23.12 30.50
N ILE A 35 -11.21 23.19 29.96
CA ILE A 35 -10.45 24.45 29.87
C ILE A 35 -11.15 25.43 28.92
N TYR A 36 -11.63 24.99 27.76
CA TYR A 36 -12.43 25.85 26.89
C TYR A 36 -13.67 26.43 27.58
N ASN A 37 -14.36 25.62 28.38
CA ASN A 37 -15.53 26.06 29.14
C ASN A 37 -15.15 27.13 30.18
N VAL A 38 -14.09 26.90 30.96
CA VAL A 38 -13.59 27.86 31.96
C VAL A 38 -13.18 29.19 31.32
N HIS A 39 -12.51 29.14 30.17
CA HIS A 39 -12.09 30.35 29.43
C HIS A 39 -13.18 30.93 28.52
N ARG A 40 -14.40 30.37 28.54
CA ARG A 40 -15.56 30.83 27.73
C ARG A 40 -15.24 30.99 26.24
N VAL A 41 -14.43 30.10 25.69
CA VAL A 41 -14.08 30.11 24.27
C VAL A 41 -15.32 29.75 23.47
N LYS A 42 -15.85 30.72 22.71
CA LYS A 42 -17.11 30.58 21.96
C LYS A 42 -16.95 29.80 20.66
N CYS A 43 -15.78 29.88 20.04
CA CYS A 43 -15.50 29.30 18.73
C CYS A 43 -14.22 28.46 18.79
N ILE A 44 -14.30 27.25 18.24
CA ILE A 44 -13.14 26.38 18.09
C ILE A 44 -12.21 26.97 17.02
N PRO A 45 -10.90 27.15 17.29
CA PRO A 45 -9.95 27.62 16.28
C PRO A 45 -9.91 26.71 15.05
N GLN A 46 -9.72 27.29 13.86
CA GLN A 46 -9.71 26.56 12.58
C GLN A 46 -8.68 25.43 12.53
N VAL A 47 -7.55 25.57 13.23
CA VAL A 47 -6.51 24.53 13.32
C VAL A 47 -7.02 23.20 13.89
N TYR A 48 -8.16 23.21 14.60
CA TYR A 48 -8.79 22.02 15.15
C TYR A 48 -9.95 21.47 14.31
N ILE A 49 -10.37 22.19 13.26
CA ILE A 49 -11.43 21.74 12.35
C ILE A 49 -10.82 20.88 11.25
N LEU A 50 -10.67 19.60 11.55
CA LEU A 50 -10.10 18.64 10.59
C LEU A 50 -11.10 18.34 9.47
N SER A 51 -10.62 18.17 8.24
CA SER A 51 -11.45 17.87 7.06
C SER A 51 -12.36 16.65 7.24
N ARG A 52 -11.94 15.67 8.04
CA ARG A 52 -12.74 14.48 8.41
C ARG A 52 -14.04 14.84 9.15
N TRP A 53 -14.05 15.94 9.90
CA TRP A 53 -15.18 16.38 10.72
C TRP A 53 -16.03 17.45 10.03
N THR A 54 -15.73 17.80 8.78
CA THR A 54 -16.53 18.76 8.02
C THR A 54 -17.49 18.05 7.07
N LYS A 55 -18.46 18.79 6.55
CA LYS A 55 -19.37 18.31 5.50
C LYS A 55 -18.61 17.85 4.23
N VAL A 56 -17.38 18.31 4.04
CA VAL A 56 -16.51 17.88 2.92
C VAL A 56 -16.19 16.39 3.00
N ALA A 57 -16.13 15.80 4.20
CA ALA A 57 -15.89 14.36 4.37
C ALA A 57 -17.01 13.47 3.83
N ILE A 58 -18.22 14.02 3.63
CA ILE A 58 -19.38 13.31 3.08
C ILE A 58 -19.31 13.27 1.54
N LEU A 59 -18.51 14.14 0.95
CA LEU A 59 -18.38 14.20 -0.51
C LEU A 59 -17.56 13.01 -1.01
N PRO A 60 -17.86 12.48 -2.21
CA PRO A 60 -16.94 11.59 -2.91
C PRO A 60 -15.57 12.29 -3.10
N ASN A 61 -14.49 11.56 -3.42
CA ASN A 61 -13.12 12.11 -3.55
C ASN A 61 -13.01 13.23 -4.64
N VAL A 62 -13.53 14.42 -4.35
CA VAL A 62 -13.39 15.65 -5.13
C VAL A 62 -12.33 16.50 -4.42
N ASN A 63 -11.30 16.88 -5.16
CA ASN A 63 -10.29 17.79 -4.66
C ASN A 63 -10.91 19.20 -4.59
N LEU A 64 -11.38 19.58 -3.39
CA LEU A 64 -12.04 20.85 -3.13
C LEU A 64 -11.07 22.05 -3.14
N SER A 65 -9.75 21.81 -3.26
CA SER A 65 -8.74 22.87 -3.20
C SER A 65 -8.73 23.80 -4.43
N LEU A 66 -9.52 23.50 -5.48
CA LEU A 66 -9.47 24.20 -6.76
C LEU A 66 -10.71 25.04 -7.09
N THR A 67 -11.74 25.04 -6.24
CA THR A 67 -12.97 25.78 -6.55
C THR A 67 -13.22 26.81 -5.45
N HIS A 68 -13.04 28.09 -5.79
CA HIS A 68 -13.42 29.25 -4.96
C HIS A 68 -14.83 29.77 -5.37
N GLY A 69 -15.70 28.88 -5.87
CA GLY A 69 -17.06 29.20 -6.35
C GLY A 69 -18.13 28.32 -5.70
N THR A 70 -18.01 28.10 -4.39
CA THR A 70 -18.32 26.84 -3.70
C THR A 70 -19.78 26.59 -3.34
N ASP A 71 -20.63 27.56 -3.03
CA ASP A 71 -21.88 27.24 -2.32
C ASP A 71 -22.93 26.50 -3.16
N ILE A 72 -23.10 26.83 -4.44
CA ILE A 72 -24.12 26.18 -5.29
C ILE A 72 -23.70 24.74 -5.65
N MET A 73 -22.45 24.56 -6.08
CA MET A 73 -21.93 23.21 -6.38
C MET A 73 -21.86 22.37 -5.10
N PHE A 74 -21.48 22.96 -3.97
CA PHE A 74 -21.47 22.27 -2.68
C PHE A 74 -22.87 21.83 -2.25
N GLY A 75 -23.89 22.68 -2.47
CA GLY A 75 -25.29 22.36 -2.24
C GLY A 75 -25.75 21.13 -3.04
N LYS A 76 -25.51 21.12 -4.36
CA LYS A 76 -25.89 20.00 -5.23
C LYS A 76 -25.15 18.70 -4.90
N ILE A 77 -23.84 18.75 -4.66
CA ILE A 77 -23.07 17.54 -4.32
C ILE A 77 -23.53 17.00 -2.95
N LEU A 78 -23.86 17.88 -2.00
CA LEU A 78 -24.42 17.49 -0.71
C LEU A 78 -25.80 16.85 -0.89
N GLU A 79 -26.68 17.44 -1.71
CA GLU A 79 -28.00 16.89 -2.05
C GLU A 79 -27.89 15.50 -2.67
N ASP A 80 -27.03 15.32 -3.68
CA ASP A 80 -26.75 14.02 -4.30
C ASP A 80 -26.25 13.00 -3.27
N SER A 81 -25.44 13.44 -2.31
CA SER A 81 -24.90 12.58 -1.26
C SER A 81 -25.95 12.19 -0.22
N VAL A 82 -26.85 13.10 0.14
CA VAL A 82 -28.00 12.81 1.01
C VAL A 82 -28.95 11.82 0.34
N TRP A 83 -29.32 12.08 -0.91
CA TRP A 83 -30.18 11.19 -1.69
C TRP A 83 -29.58 9.78 -1.79
N ARG A 84 -28.28 9.68 -2.09
CA ARG A 84 -27.53 8.41 -2.14
C ARG A 84 -27.66 7.63 -0.82
N VAL A 85 -27.36 8.28 0.31
CA VAL A 85 -27.42 7.63 1.64
C VAL A 85 -28.85 7.17 1.96
N GLN A 86 -29.86 7.99 1.66
CA GLN A 86 -31.26 7.64 1.88
C GLN A 86 -31.67 6.43 1.03
N MET A 87 -31.33 6.43 -0.26
CA MET A 87 -31.66 5.34 -1.17
C MET A 87 -30.94 4.05 -0.81
N THR A 88 -29.66 4.10 -0.45
CA THR A 88 -28.92 2.93 0.04
C THR A 88 -29.61 2.30 1.25
N ARG A 89 -30.10 3.11 2.22
CA ARG A 89 -30.83 2.59 3.36
C ARG A 89 -32.13 1.89 2.96
N LYS A 90 -32.93 2.51 2.09
CA LYS A 90 -34.18 1.92 1.58
C LYS A 90 -33.92 0.59 0.87
N PHE A 91 -32.92 0.54 -0.03
CA PHE A 91 -32.53 -0.70 -0.69
C PHE A 91 -32.02 -1.75 0.29
N ASN A 92 -31.17 -1.39 1.25
CA ASN A 92 -30.69 -2.31 2.27
C ASN A 92 -31.83 -2.90 3.10
N THR A 93 -32.85 -2.11 3.44
CA THR A 93 -34.04 -2.61 4.13
C THR A 93 -34.76 -3.66 3.30
N VAL A 94 -35.00 -3.37 2.01
CA VAL A 94 -35.66 -4.32 1.08
C VAL A 94 -34.83 -5.59 0.91
N LEU A 95 -33.53 -5.45 0.66
CA LEU A 95 -32.61 -6.58 0.50
C LEU A 95 -32.55 -7.44 1.77
N SER A 96 -32.44 -6.82 2.95
CA SER A 96 -32.41 -7.55 4.21
C SER A 96 -33.70 -8.34 4.45
N ALA A 97 -34.86 -7.75 4.11
CA ALA A 97 -36.15 -8.42 4.22
C ALA A 97 -36.34 -9.53 3.18
N SER A 98 -35.75 -9.41 1.99
CA SER A 98 -35.96 -10.35 0.90
C SER A 98 -35.13 -11.63 1.00
N VAL A 99 -34.04 -11.66 1.78
CA VAL A 99 -33.16 -12.84 1.94
C VAL A 99 -33.93 -14.13 2.21
N GLY A 100 -34.96 -14.07 3.06
CA GLY A 100 -35.78 -15.24 3.44
C GLY A 100 -36.78 -15.71 2.37
N PHE A 101 -37.01 -14.94 1.30
CA PHE A 101 -38.09 -15.18 0.35
C PHE A 101 -37.54 -15.26 -1.09
N PRO A 102 -37.52 -16.45 -1.73
CA PRO A 102 -36.96 -16.62 -3.08
C PRO A 102 -37.59 -15.72 -4.13
N GLU A 103 -38.92 -15.55 -4.10
CA GLU A 103 -39.61 -14.70 -5.07
C GLU A 103 -39.28 -13.22 -4.88
N ALA A 104 -39.16 -12.75 -3.64
CA ALA A 104 -38.76 -11.38 -3.35
C ALA A 104 -37.32 -11.09 -3.83
N ARG A 105 -36.41 -12.07 -3.74
CA ARG A 105 -35.05 -11.96 -4.29
C ARG A 105 -35.07 -11.84 -5.81
N ARG A 106 -35.85 -12.67 -6.50
CA ARG A 106 -36.00 -12.62 -7.96
C ARG A 106 -36.49 -11.23 -8.43
N VAL A 107 -37.45 -10.64 -7.71
CA VAL A 107 -37.93 -9.28 -7.99
C VAL A 107 -36.83 -8.23 -7.76
N CYS A 108 -36.03 -8.36 -6.70
CA CYS A 108 -34.91 -7.45 -6.45
C CYS A 108 -33.84 -7.53 -7.56
N GLU A 109 -33.48 -8.73 -7.99
CA GLU A 109 -32.51 -8.98 -9.07
C GLU A 109 -33.00 -8.42 -10.41
N GLN A 110 -34.26 -8.67 -10.76
CA GLN A 110 -34.89 -8.12 -11.96
C GLN A 110 -34.92 -6.58 -11.93
N GLY A 111 -35.24 -5.99 -10.78
CA GLY A 111 -35.21 -4.54 -10.60
C GLY A 111 -33.81 -3.95 -10.79
N TYR A 112 -32.78 -4.61 -10.26
CA TYR A 112 -31.39 -4.20 -10.44
C TYR A 112 -30.96 -4.20 -11.91
N GLU A 113 -31.22 -5.28 -12.65
CA GLU A 113 -30.86 -5.36 -14.07
C GLU A 113 -31.59 -4.30 -14.91
N SER A 114 -32.86 -4.03 -14.58
CA SER A 114 -33.64 -2.97 -15.25
C SER A 114 -33.02 -1.58 -15.04
N ILE A 115 -32.60 -1.26 -13.80
CA ILE A 115 -31.94 0.00 -13.47
C ILE A 115 -30.58 0.09 -14.17
N LYS A 116 -29.79 -0.99 -14.16
CA LYS A 116 -28.48 -1.05 -14.80
C LYS A 116 -28.58 -0.79 -16.30
N HIS A 117 -29.49 -1.49 -16.99
CA HIS A 117 -29.73 -1.28 -18.42
C HIS A 117 -30.13 0.17 -18.74
N PHE A 118 -30.98 0.78 -17.91
CA PHE A 118 -31.36 2.18 -18.08
C PHE A 118 -30.14 3.12 -17.96
N LEU A 119 -29.25 2.89 -16.98
CA LEU A 119 -28.04 3.69 -16.81
C LEU A 119 -27.04 3.52 -17.96
N ASP A 120 -26.88 2.28 -18.46
CA ASP A 120 -26.02 1.99 -19.61
C ASP A 120 -26.54 2.71 -20.88
N THR A 121 -27.86 2.64 -21.12
CA THR A 121 -28.52 3.33 -22.26
C THR A 121 -28.32 4.85 -22.22
N GLN A 122 -28.46 5.47 -21.03
CA GLN A 122 -28.27 6.92 -20.87
C GLN A 122 -26.82 7.35 -21.10
N ARG A 123 -25.87 6.46 -20.80
CA ARG A 123 -24.44 6.72 -20.98
C ARG A 123 -24.05 6.68 -22.46
N ASP A 124 -24.63 5.76 -23.23
CA ASP A 124 -24.42 5.66 -24.67
C ASP A 124 -25.07 6.81 -25.45
N ALA A 125 -26.24 7.30 -25.00
CA ALA A 125 -26.91 8.47 -25.59
C ALA A 125 -26.12 9.80 -25.44
N SER A 126 -25.17 9.87 -24.51
CA SER A 126 -24.27 11.03 -24.35
C SER A 126 -23.07 11.00 -25.31
N VAL A 127 -22.84 9.90 -26.04
CA VAL A 127 -21.81 9.82 -27.08
C VAL A 127 -22.45 10.17 -28.42
N VAL A 128 -22.58 11.46 -28.70
CA VAL A 128 -22.92 11.94 -30.04
C VAL A 128 -21.71 11.70 -30.93
N ASP A 129 -21.98 11.01 -32.04
CA ASP A 129 -21.09 10.67 -33.16
C ASP A 129 -20.19 11.85 -33.59
N GLU A 130 -18.92 11.80 -33.20
CA GLU A 130 -17.84 12.37 -33.99
C GLU A 130 -17.10 11.20 -34.64
N SER A 131 -17.69 10.71 -35.74
CA SER A 131 -17.05 9.88 -36.76
C SER A 131 -15.88 10.64 -37.40
N ALA A 132 -14.83 10.86 -36.62
CA ALA A 132 -13.48 10.97 -37.10
C ALA A 132 -12.74 9.76 -36.55
N SER A 133 -12.55 8.77 -37.43
CA SER A 133 -11.70 7.59 -37.29
C SER A 133 -10.59 7.76 -36.24
N ARG A 134 -10.89 7.45 -34.97
CA ARG A 134 -9.85 7.16 -34.00
C ARG A 134 -9.54 5.70 -34.20
N THR A 135 -8.66 5.41 -35.15
CA THR A 135 -7.99 4.12 -35.21
C THR A 135 -7.33 3.93 -33.84
N ILE A 136 -7.98 3.17 -32.96
CA ILE A 136 -7.36 2.66 -31.75
C ILE A 136 -6.28 1.74 -32.29
N LEU A 137 -5.06 2.25 -32.37
CA LEU A 137 -3.92 1.43 -32.68
C LEU A 137 -3.79 0.40 -31.56
N ASP A 138 -3.74 -0.88 -31.94
CA ASP A 138 -3.35 -1.94 -31.02
C ASP A 138 -2.11 -1.48 -30.24
N PRO A 139 -2.09 -1.63 -28.90
CA PRO A 139 -0.88 -1.38 -28.13
C PRO A 139 0.26 -2.18 -28.77
N PRO A 140 1.44 -1.57 -28.98
CA PRO A 140 2.47 -2.11 -29.87
C PRO A 140 2.71 -3.59 -29.59
N ARG A 141 2.44 -4.42 -30.61
CA ARG A 141 2.60 -5.87 -30.55
C ARG A 141 3.99 -6.25 -30.06
N SER A 142 4.02 -7.37 -29.34
CA SER A 142 5.17 -8.22 -29.01
C SER A 142 6.55 -7.65 -29.35
N ARG A 143 7.27 -7.26 -28.31
CA ARG A 143 8.65 -6.76 -28.35
C ARG A 143 9.55 -7.82 -29.02
N SER A 144 10.43 -7.41 -29.93
CA SER A 144 11.46 -8.29 -30.46
C SER A 144 12.42 -8.74 -29.34
N LYS A 145 12.89 -9.99 -29.44
CA LYS A 145 13.75 -10.63 -28.44
C LYS A 145 15.03 -9.79 -28.27
N GLY A 146 15.24 -9.22 -27.08
CA GLY A 146 16.42 -8.40 -26.74
C GLY A 146 16.12 -6.96 -26.28
N GLN A 147 14.91 -6.43 -26.50
CA GLN A 147 14.55 -5.07 -26.07
C GLN A 147 14.27 -4.96 -24.56
N ARG A 148 15.02 -4.12 -23.83
CA ARG A 148 14.89 -3.94 -22.37
C ARG A 148 13.59 -3.20 -22.01
N ASN A 149 12.86 -3.67 -21.00
CA ASN A 149 11.56 -3.11 -20.58
C ASN A 149 11.69 -1.72 -19.96
N THR A 150 10.96 -0.73 -20.48
CA THR A 150 10.80 0.63 -19.94
C THR A 150 9.69 0.76 -18.90
N ARG A 151 9.14 -0.37 -18.41
CA ARG A 151 8.20 -0.38 -17.28
C ARG A 151 8.81 0.33 -16.07
N LYS A 152 8.13 1.39 -15.61
CA LYS A 152 8.42 2.05 -14.34
C LYS A 152 8.33 1.02 -13.21
N ARG A 153 9.44 0.84 -12.48
CA ARG A 153 9.54 -0.11 -11.36
C ARG A 153 9.07 0.51 -10.06
N SER A 154 8.36 -0.26 -9.24
CA SER A 154 7.97 0.16 -7.89
C SER A 154 9.20 0.33 -6.99
N ILE A 155 9.04 1.09 -5.90
CA ILE A 155 10.11 1.32 -4.91
C ILE A 155 10.60 -0.02 -4.34
N VAL A 156 9.68 -0.92 -4.01
CA VAL A 156 9.97 -2.27 -3.49
C VAL A 156 10.79 -3.09 -4.49
N GLU A 157 10.42 -3.06 -5.78
CA GLU A 157 11.14 -3.81 -6.81
C GLU A 157 12.57 -3.28 -7.00
N LYS A 158 12.77 -1.95 -6.93
CA LYS A 158 14.10 -1.34 -6.98
C LYS A 158 14.97 -1.78 -5.80
N GLN A 159 14.44 -1.74 -4.58
CA GLN A 159 15.17 -2.17 -3.37
C GLN A 159 15.54 -3.66 -3.43
N CYS A 160 14.61 -4.52 -3.84
CA CYS A 160 14.86 -5.96 -3.98
C CYS A 160 16.01 -6.26 -4.96
N LYS A 161 16.10 -5.52 -6.08
CA LYS A 161 17.18 -5.67 -7.06
C LYS A 161 18.54 -5.25 -6.52
N ILE A 162 18.61 -4.18 -5.75
CA ILE A 162 19.85 -3.74 -5.10
C ILE A 162 20.34 -4.82 -4.13
N VAL A 163 19.46 -5.38 -3.31
CA VAL A 163 19.80 -6.46 -2.36
C VAL A 163 20.31 -7.71 -3.08
N LYS A 164 19.63 -8.14 -4.15
CA LYS A 164 20.06 -9.30 -4.95
C LYS A 164 21.43 -9.08 -5.61
N ALA A 165 21.68 -7.88 -6.15
CA ALA A 165 22.96 -7.54 -6.75
C ALA A 165 24.11 -7.57 -5.72
N ARG A 166 23.88 -7.05 -4.51
CA ARG A 166 24.86 -7.13 -3.41
C ARG A 166 25.17 -8.57 -3.00
N ARG A 167 24.14 -9.42 -2.91
CA ARG A 167 24.30 -10.85 -2.58
C ARG A 167 25.12 -11.59 -3.65
N SER A 168 24.83 -11.38 -4.93
CA SER A 168 25.57 -12.00 -6.03
C SER A 168 27.04 -11.54 -6.05
N LYS A 169 27.31 -10.25 -5.81
CA LYS A 169 28.69 -9.74 -5.70
C LYS A 169 29.44 -10.39 -4.53
N SER A 170 28.80 -10.53 -3.37
CA SER A 170 29.40 -11.22 -2.21
C SER A 170 29.71 -12.69 -2.50
N GLN A 171 28.82 -13.40 -3.20
CA GLN A 171 29.06 -14.79 -3.60
C GLN A 171 30.25 -14.91 -4.57
N ASN A 172 30.34 -14.03 -5.57
CA ASN A 172 31.47 -14.04 -6.51
C ASN A 172 32.81 -13.75 -5.82
N VAL A 173 32.84 -12.83 -4.86
CA VAL A 173 34.05 -12.55 -4.07
C VAL A 173 34.45 -13.79 -3.26
N ALA A 174 33.50 -14.45 -2.59
CA ALA A 174 33.79 -15.68 -1.84
C ALA A 174 34.33 -16.81 -2.72
N SER A 175 33.77 -16.99 -3.92
CA SER A 175 34.25 -17.96 -4.90
C SER A 175 35.68 -17.67 -5.37
N ASN A 176 35.98 -16.40 -5.68
CA ASN A 176 37.32 -15.99 -6.10
C ASN A 176 38.34 -16.15 -4.96
N SER A 177 38.00 -15.78 -3.73
CA SER A 177 38.89 -15.98 -2.58
C SER A 177 39.21 -17.46 -2.33
N LYS A 178 38.23 -18.35 -2.50
CA LYS A 178 38.46 -19.81 -2.42
C LYS A 178 39.39 -20.31 -3.52
N ALA A 179 39.23 -19.84 -4.75
CA ALA A 179 40.09 -20.22 -5.87
C ALA A 179 41.54 -19.77 -5.65
N VAL A 180 41.76 -18.58 -5.11
CA VAL A 180 43.09 -18.05 -4.79
C VAL A 180 43.77 -18.85 -3.66
N ALA A 181 43.03 -19.26 -2.63
CA ALA A 181 43.61 -20.07 -1.54
C ALA A 181 44.09 -21.45 -2.02
N GLN A 182 43.43 -22.04 -3.02
CA GLN A 182 43.80 -23.34 -3.59
C GLN A 182 45.07 -23.28 -4.46
N SER A 183 45.40 -22.14 -5.07
CA SER A 183 46.61 -22.02 -5.91
C SER A 183 47.91 -21.86 -5.14
N VAL A 184 47.86 -21.61 -3.82
CA VAL A 184 49.05 -21.33 -2.99
C VAL A 184 49.58 -22.58 -2.25
N GLY A 185 48.89 -23.73 -2.34
CA GLY A 185 49.11 -24.90 -1.48
C GLY A 185 49.83 -26.13 -2.07
N THR A 186 50.66 -26.01 -3.11
CA THR A 186 51.41 -27.16 -3.65
C THR A 186 52.85 -27.18 -3.16
N VAL A 187 53.07 -27.73 -1.96
CA VAL A 187 54.41 -28.07 -1.46
C VAL A 187 54.69 -29.55 -1.76
N ASN A 188 55.63 -29.83 -2.66
CA ASN A 188 56.06 -31.19 -3.00
C ASN A 188 56.89 -31.79 -1.85
N PHE A 189 56.36 -32.82 -1.19
CA PHE A 189 57.11 -33.62 -0.21
C PHE A 189 57.60 -34.91 -0.87
N MET A 190 58.91 -35.18 -0.87
CA MET A 190 59.50 -36.43 -1.37
C MET A 190 59.16 -37.59 -0.42
N VAL A 191 58.55 -38.67 -0.93
CA VAL A 191 58.24 -39.88 -0.16
C VAL A 191 59.31 -40.94 -0.38
N PRO A 192 59.93 -41.50 0.68
CA PRO A 192 60.89 -42.60 0.55
C PRO A 192 60.27 -43.89 0.00
N GLN A 193 61.06 -44.66 -0.74
CA GLN A 193 60.63 -45.87 -1.46
C GLN A 193 60.13 -46.97 -0.51
N GLY A 194 58.94 -47.50 -0.77
CA GLY A 194 58.26 -48.51 0.08
C GLY A 194 57.10 -47.97 0.92
N TYR A 195 56.81 -46.66 0.87
CA TYR A 195 55.64 -46.03 1.49
C TYR A 195 54.81 -45.29 0.43
N VAL A 196 53.49 -45.32 0.55
CA VAL A 196 52.57 -44.57 -0.32
C VAL A 196 51.92 -43.46 0.50
N LEU A 197 51.97 -42.22 -0.01
CA LEU A 197 51.20 -41.10 0.55
C LEU A 197 49.72 -41.30 0.22
N ALA A 198 48.90 -41.55 1.23
CA ALA A 198 47.45 -41.52 1.09
C ALA A 198 46.89 -40.24 1.72
N HIS A 199 46.15 -39.45 0.93
CA HIS A 199 45.40 -38.28 1.42
C HIS A 199 43.91 -38.65 1.50
N PRO A 200 43.29 -38.71 2.69
CA PRO A 200 41.84 -38.69 2.80
C PRO A 200 41.32 -37.24 2.70
N VAL A 201 40.05 -37.09 2.30
CA VAL A 201 39.36 -35.83 1.95
C VAL A 201 39.14 -34.88 3.16
N GLY A 202 39.94 -34.98 4.23
CA GLY A 202 39.79 -34.28 5.50
C GLY A 202 41.05 -33.63 6.10
N GLY A 203 42.19 -33.62 5.40
CA GLY A 203 43.28 -32.67 5.70
C GLY A 203 44.34 -33.07 6.74
N MET A 204 44.65 -34.36 6.93
CA MET A 204 45.93 -34.78 7.53
C MET A 204 46.51 -36.01 6.81
N THR A 205 47.82 -35.98 6.54
CA THR A 205 48.58 -37.04 5.87
C THR A 205 49.24 -37.98 6.87
N TYR A 206 49.23 -39.27 6.59
CA TYR A 206 50.01 -40.27 7.32
C TYR A 206 50.62 -41.26 6.35
N LEU A 207 51.83 -41.74 6.67
CA LEU A 207 52.53 -42.77 5.89
C LEU A 207 52.19 -44.14 6.48
N MET A 208 51.58 -45.01 5.67
CA MET A 208 51.37 -46.42 6.04
C MET A 208 52.38 -47.31 5.32
N HIS A 209 52.96 -48.27 6.06
CA HIS A 209 53.84 -49.29 5.52
C HIS A 209 53.00 -50.45 4.96
N VAL A 210 53.36 -50.97 3.79
CA VAL A 210 52.71 -52.14 3.19
C VAL A 210 53.62 -53.36 3.39
N PRO A 211 53.24 -54.36 4.21
CA PRO A 211 53.94 -55.63 4.26
C PRO A 211 53.60 -56.45 3.01
N GLY A 212 54.62 -56.96 2.31
CA GLY A 212 54.47 -57.81 1.13
C GLY A 212 53.85 -59.16 1.46
N SER A 213 52.86 -59.57 0.66
CA SER A 213 52.29 -60.93 0.66
C SER A 213 53.25 -61.92 -0.03
N PRO A 214 53.26 -63.21 0.35
CA PRO A 214 54.23 -64.22 -0.11
C PRO A 214 54.18 -64.51 -1.61
#